data_AF-A0A291QDD6-F1
#
_entry.id   AF-A0A291QDD6-F1
#
_cell.length_a   1.000
_cell.length_b   1.000
_cell.length_c   1.000
_cell.angle_alpha   90.00
_cell.angle_beta   90.00
_cell.angle_gamma   90.00
#
_symmetry.space_group_name_H-M   'P 1'
#
loop_
_entity.id
_entity.type
_entity.pdbx_description
1 polymer ?
#
loop_
_entity_poly.entity_id
_entity_poly.type
_entity_poly.pdbx_seq_one_letter_code
_entity_poly.pdbx_strand_id
1 'polypeptide(L)'
;MPDLNECQICGRPAPPVPGQCDGVAGYRLIRDPWAAAPAFLDGYLHFSCLADSEKTPDFLAEFTRMLQAGHEEVESLNGTPPPHTRMGLGMTEIFSGAECSVFQSGIADHWMVVSRTGAWVRLRLDDLADISRGVVPRSPAGAFPYRLPADPHGKVDEYTFTELLAFMGVADRYPSLNDMMDIEYEFIDYYPPKRLLEYSVRAPLHIPAEASAFLARHAESYTPVSFEEDA
;
A
#
# COMPACT_ATOMS: atom_id res chain seq x y z
N MET A 1 9.36 -13.86 15.22
CA MET A 1 8.96 -12.56 14.62
C MET A 1 8.71 -12.84 13.16
N PRO A 2 7.53 -12.51 12.62
CA PRO A 2 7.22 -12.69 11.21
C PRO A 2 8.31 -12.06 10.35
N ASP A 3 8.63 -12.65 9.20
CA ASP A 3 9.53 -12.00 8.26
C ASP A 3 8.82 -10.77 7.67
N LEU A 4 9.39 -9.58 7.88
CA LEU A 4 8.84 -8.33 7.33
C LEU A 4 8.80 -8.35 5.79
N ASN A 5 9.49 -9.28 5.13
CA ASN A 5 9.48 -9.45 3.68
C ASN A 5 8.39 -10.39 3.17
N GLU A 6 7.60 -11.00 4.06
CA GLU A 6 6.52 -11.92 3.72
C GLU A 6 5.15 -11.27 3.89
N CYS A 7 4.19 -11.74 3.09
CA CYS A 7 2.79 -11.36 3.25
C CYS A 7 2.26 -11.92 4.58
N GLN A 8 1.68 -11.06 5.42
CA GLN A 8 1.17 -11.47 6.73
C GLN A 8 -0.05 -12.40 6.67
N ILE A 9 -0.67 -12.55 5.49
CA ILE A 9 -1.81 -13.45 5.27
C ILE A 9 -1.36 -14.85 4.84
N CYS A 10 -0.48 -14.94 3.83
CA CYS A 10 -0.12 -16.22 3.20
C CYS A 10 1.28 -16.71 3.53
N GLY A 11 2.11 -15.93 4.22
CA GLY A 11 3.49 -16.28 4.59
C GLY A 11 4.44 -16.45 3.41
N ARG A 12 4.07 -15.96 2.22
CA ARG A 12 4.89 -16.02 0.99
C ARG A 12 5.60 -14.68 0.77
N PRO A 13 6.75 -14.66 0.05
CA PRO A 13 7.46 -13.43 -0.30
C PRO A 13 6.53 -12.35 -0.84
N ALA A 14 6.65 -11.12 -0.33
CA ALA A 14 5.81 -9.99 -0.70
C ALA A 14 6.67 -8.76 -1.05
N PRO A 15 7.37 -8.78 -2.20
CA PRO A 15 8.08 -7.61 -2.70
C PRO A 15 7.12 -6.42 -2.92
N PRO A 16 7.45 -5.23 -2.41
CA PRO A 16 6.61 -4.04 -2.58
C PRO A 16 6.36 -3.70 -4.04
N VAL A 17 5.09 -3.54 -4.40
CA VAL A 17 4.69 -3.01 -5.71
C VAL A 17 3.51 -2.08 -5.46
N PRO A 18 3.69 -0.76 -5.61
CA PRO A 18 2.61 0.20 -5.38
C PRO A 18 1.31 -0.20 -6.10
N GLY A 19 0.21 -0.23 -5.36
CA GLY A 19 -1.10 -0.62 -5.89
C GLY A 19 -1.36 -2.13 -5.99
N GLN A 20 -0.40 -2.99 -5.64
CA GLN A 20 -0.54 -4.45 -5.71
C GLN A 20 -0.06 -5.17 -4.44
N CYS A 21 0.97 -4.63 -3.80
CA CYS A 21 1.48 -5.07 -2.52
C CYS A 21 2.06 -3.88 -1.76
N ASP A 22 1.61 -3.67 -0.54
CA ASP A 22 2.07 -2.59 0.32
C ASP A 22 2.05 -3.00 1.79
N GLY A 23 2.79 -2.26 2.62
CA GLY A 23 3.05 -2.58 4.02
C GLY A 23 2.33 -1.68 4.99
N VAL A 24 1.87 -2.26 6.09
CA VAL A 24 1.44 -1.50 7.27
C VAL A 24 2.62 -1.46 8.23
N ALA A 25 3.10 -0.25 8.52
CA ALA A 25 4.16 -0.09 9.50
C ALA A 25 3.63 -0.33 10.93
N GLY A 26 4.34 -1.12 11.73
CA GLY A 26 3.89 -1.53 13.07
C GLY A 26 3.53 -0.38 14.01
N TYR A 27 4.15 0.79 13.88
CA TYR A 27 3.82 1.97 14.69
C TYR A 27 2.40 2.53 14.42
N ARG A 28 1.72 2.05 13.38
CA ARG A 28 0.30 2.34 13.12
C ARG A 28 -0.64 1.62 14.08
N LEU A 29 -0.17 0.59 14.78
CA LEU A 29 -0.95 -0.16 15.77
C LEU A 29 -2.31 -0.61 15.21
N ILE A 30 -2.32 -1.09 13.97
CA ILE A 30 -3.48 -1.74 13.35
C ILE A 30 -3.51 -3.18 13.85
N ARG A 31 -4.65 -3.64 14.37
CA ARG A 31 -4.79 -5.03 14.83
C ARG A 31 -4.63 -5.98 13.65
N ASP A 32 -3.89 -7.07 13.87
CA ASP A 32 -3.72 -8.14 12.88
C ASP A 32 -4.84 -9.19 13.06
N PRO A 33 -5.84 -9.26 12.15
CA PRO A 33 -6.91 -10.24 12.26
C PRO A 33 -6.51 -11.65 11.80
N TRP A 34 -5.32 -11.82 11.22
CA TRP A 34 -4.79 -13.11 10.74
C TRP A 34 -3.84 -13.77 11.75
N ALA A 35 -3.34 -13.02 12.72
CA ALA A 35 -2.44 -13.54 13.74
C ALA A 35 -3.09 -14.61 14.64
N ALA A 36 -2.34 -15.67 14.97
CA ALA A 36 -2.79 -16.74 15.86
C ALA A 36 -2.99 -16.30 17.32
N ALA A 37 -2.41 -15.16 17.70
CA ALA A 37 -2.56 -14.51 19.00
C ALA A 37 -2.71 -13.00 18.78
N PRO A 38 -3.33 -12.24 19.72
CA PRO A 38 -3.48 -10.80 19.58
C PRO A 38 -2.15 -10.11 19.25
N ALA A 39 -2.09 -9.48 18.07
CA ALA A 39 -0.91 -8.81 17.55
C ALA A 39 -1.32 -7.53 16.81
N PHE A 40 -0.36 -6.62 16.64
CA PHE A 40 -0.45 -5.54 15.68
C PHE A 40 0.22 -5.96 14.38
N LEU A 41 -0.36 -5.55 13.27
CA LEU A 41 0.16 -5.79 11.93
C LEU A 41 1.42 -4.96 11.70
N ASP A 42 2.49 -5.63 11.27
CA ASP A 42 3.76 -5.01 10.88
C ASP A 42 4.34 -5.79 9.70
N GLY A 43 4.23 -5.25 8.49
CA GLY A 43 4.73 -5.90 7.27
C GLY A 43 3.80 -5.80 6.08
N TYR A 44 4.14 -6.53 5.02
CA TYR A 44 3.49 -6.47 3.72
C TYR A 44 2.22 -7.31 3.62
N LEU A 45 1.33 -6.89 2.73
CA LEU A 45 0.13 -7.61 2.33
C LEU A 45 0.07 -7.66 0.81
N HIS A 46 -0.12 -8.85 0.24
CA HIS A 46 -0.58 -8.94 -1.15
C HIS A 46 -2.03 -8.46 -1.21
N PHE A 47 -2.34 -7.52 -2.09
CA PHE A 47 -3.71 -7.03 -2.23
C PHE A 47 -4.67 -8.11 -2.75
N SER A 48 -4.15 -9.09 -3.49
CA SER A 48 -4.90 -10.31 -3.85
C SER A 48 -5.28 -11.15 -2.63
N CYS A 49 -4.36 -11.36 -1.68
CA CYS A 49 -4.66 -12.06 -0.43
C CYS A 49 -5.65 -11.31 0.45
N LEU A 50 -5.59 -9.97 0.47
CA LEU A 50 -6.60 -9.13 1.11
C LEU A 50 -7.97 -9.34 0.45
N ALA A 51 -8.06 -9.23 -0.87
CA ALA A 51 -9.33 -9.39 -1.58
C ALA A 51 -10.01 -10.74 -1.34
N ASP A 52 -9.21 -11.81 -1.21
CA ASP A 52 -9.70 -13.18 -1.01
C ASP A 52 -9.99 -13.53 0.46
N SER A 53 -9.64 -12.67 1.42
CA SER A 53 -9.73 -13.01 2.85
C SER A 53 -11.09 -12.72 3.45
N GLU A 54 -11.61 -13.67 4.22
CA GLU A 54 -12.82 -13.48 5.05
C GLU A 54 -12.63 -12.46 6.19
N LYS A 55 -11.38 -12.12 6.54
CA LYS A 55 -11.02 -11.17 7.61
C LYS A 55 -10.92 -9.73 7.12
N THR A 56 -11.12 -9.50 5.83
CA THR A 56 -11.02 -8.18 5.20
C THR A 56 -11.97 -7.14 5.80
N PRO A 57 -13.23 -7.46 6.18
CA PRO A 57 -14.08 -6.50 6.86
C PRO A 57 -13.48 -5.98 8.18
N ASP A 58 -12.87 -6.85 8.97
CA ASP A 58 -12.24 -6.49 10.25
C ASP A 58 -11.02 -5.57 10.03
N PHE A 59 -10.16 -5.95 9.08
CA PHE A 59 -9.00 -5.13 8.68
C PHE A 59 -9.44 -3.77 8.14
N LEU A 60 -10.41 -3.73 7.23
CA LEU A 60 -10.87 -2.50 6.59
C LEU A 60 -11.45 -1.53 7.61
N ALA A 61 -12.26 -2.02 8.56
CA ALA A 61 -12.80 -1.19 9.64
C ALA A 61 -11.69 -0.56 10.50
N GLU A 62 -10.67 -1.35 10.87
CA GLU A 62 -9.55 -0.87 11.67
C GLU A 62 -8.64 0.10 10.90
N PHE A 63 -8.36 -0.21 9.63
CA PHE A 63 -7.53 0.60 8.75
C PHE A 63 -8.18 1.96 8.46
N THR A 64 -9.47 1.98 8.11
CA THR A 64 -10.20 3.24 7.87
C THR A 64 -10.35 4.08 9.14
N ARG A 65 -10.57 3.45 10.31
CA ARG A 65 -10.52 4.15 11.60
C ARG A 65 -9.17 4.82 11.82
N MET A 66 -8.07 4.12 11.55
CA MET A 66 -6.71 4.69 11.64
C MET A 66 -6.51 5.85 10.65
N LEU A 67 -6.99 5.74 9.41
CA LEU A 67 -6.90 6.84 8.44
C LEU A 67 -7.59 8.10 8.93
N GLN A 68 -8.77 7.97 9.53
CA GLN A 68 -9.60 9.08 9.98
C GLN A 68 -9.15 9.67 11.33
N ALA A 69 -8.58 8.84 12.19
CA ALA A 69 -8.15 9.28 13.50
C ALA A 69 -7.04 10.33 13.41
N GLY A 70 -7.06 11.30 14.34
CA GLY A 70 -5.92 12.17 14.60
C GLY A 70 -5.02 11.52 15.65
N HIS A 71 -5.30 11.82 16.91
CA HIS A 71 -4.69 11.17 18.07
C HIS A 71 -5.74 10.29 18.74
N GLU A 72 -5.48 9.00 18.92
CA GLU A 72 -6.42 8.12 19.62
C GLU A 72 -5.71 7.11 20.54
N GLU A 73 -6.40 6.77 21.63
CA GLU A 73 -6.03 5.65 22.48
C GLU A 73 -6.58 4.34 21.89
N VAL A 74 -5.75 3.31 21.89
CA VAL A 74 -6.09 1.97 21.44
C VAL A 74 -5.82 1.02 22.59
N GLU A 75 -6.81 0.20 22.93
CA GLU A 75 -6.65 -0.82 23.96
C GLU A 75 -5.44 -1.71 23.67
N SER A 76 -4.69 -2.06 24.72
CA SER A 76 -3.60 -3.01 24.62
C SER A 76 -4.10 -4.37 24.14
N LEU A 77 -3.21 -5.12 23.48
CA LEU A 77 -3.54 -6.43 22.89
C LEU A 77 -4.02 -7.45 23.94
N ASN A 78 -3.60 -7.29 25.19
CA ASN A 78 -3.96 -8.15 26.32
C ASN A 78 -5.02 -7.53 27.23
N GLY A 79 -5.59 -6.36 26.87
CA GLY A 79 -6.60 -5.66 27.66
C GLY A 79 -6.10 -5.08 28.99
N THR A 80 -4.78 -5.02 29.22
CA THR A 80 -4.20 -4.45 30.44
C THR A 80 -3.87 -2.97 30.25
N PRO A 81 -4.22 -2.10 31.21
CA PRO A 81 -3.80 -0.70 31.17
C PRO A 81 -2.28 -0.55 31.33
N PRO A 82 -1.66 0.54 30.84
CA PRO A 82 -2.30 1.64 30.09
C PRO A 82 -2.60 1.27 28.62
N PRO A 83 -3.55 1.95 27.97
CA PRO A 83 -3.74 1.83 26.52
C PRO A 83 -2.50 2.30 25.77
N HIS A 84 -2.40 1.91 24.50
CA HIS A 84 -1.42 2.47 23.59
C HIS A 84 -1.98 3.74 22.93
N THR A 85 -1.09 4.65 22.55
CA THR A 85 -1.45 5.81 21.75
C THR A 85 -1.01 5.57 20.32
N ARG A 86 -1.91 5.79 19.36
CA ARG A 86 -1.54 5.85 17.94
C ARG A 86 -1.88 7.20 17.33
N MET A 87 -1.04 7.58 16.37
CA MET A 87 -1.31 8.71 15.47
C MET A 87 -1.91 8.15 14.18
N GLY A 88 -3.17 8.48 13.93
CA GLY A 88 -3.81 8.25 12.65
C GLY A 88 -3.35 9.26 11.60
N LEU A 89 -4.05 9.33 10.47
CA LEU A 89 -3.71 10.23 9.36
C LEU A 89 -4.58 11.49 9.29
N GLY A 90 -5.60 11.61 10.14
CA GLY A 90 -6.51 12.76 10.18
C GLY A 90 -7.19 13.02 8.83
N MET A 91 -7.42 11.97 8.03
CA MET A 91 -8.01 12.11 6.70
C MET A 91 -9.53 12.09 6.77
N THR A 92 -10.17 12.93 5.97
CA THR A 92 -11.65 13.01 5.90
C THR A 92 -12.16 12.17 4.74
N GLU A 93 -13.19 11.34 4.96
CA GLU A 93 -13.88 10.66 3.86
C GLU A 93 -14.65 11.69 3.04
N ILE A 94 -14.30 11.83 1.75
CA ILE A 94 -14.94 12.76 0.82
C ILE A 94 -15.81 12.05 -0.22
N PHE A 95 -15.70 10.73 -0.31
CA PHE A 95 -16.52 9.88 -1.17
C PHE A 95 -16.65 8.49 -0.56
N SER A 96 -17.86 7.93 -0.64
CA SER A 96 -18.17 6.56 -0.24
C SER A 96 -19.04 5.92 -1.32
N GLY A 97 -18.47 4.96 -2.04
CA GLY A 97 -19.11 4.25 -3.14
C GLY A 97 -19.30 2.76 -2.84
N ALA A 98 -19.72 2.02 -3.86
CA ALA A 98 -19.98 0.58 -3.74
C ALA A 98 -18.68 -0.24 -3.69
N GLU A 99 -17.64 0.21 -4.37
CA GLU A 99 -16.36 -0.48 -4.54
C GLU A 99 -15.24 0.10 -3.67
N CYS A 100 -15.38 1.35 -3.21
CA CYS A 100 -14.35 2.02 -2.41
C CYS A 100 -14.86 3.22 -1.59
N SER A 101 -13.96 3.75 -0.76
CA SER A 101 -14.02 5.07 -0.16
C SER A 101 -12.81 5.90 -0.61
N VAL A 102 -12.96 7.23 -0.70
CA VAL A 102 -11.85 8.16 -0.92
C VAL A 102 -11.71 9.06 0.30
N PHE A 103 -10.50 9.10 0.84
CA PHE A 103 -10.12 9.95 1.95
C PHE A 103 -9.17 11.03 1.48
N GLN A 104 -9.30 12.24 2.02
CA GLN A 104 -8.45 13.39 1.71
C GLN A 104 -7.75 13.90 2.97
N SER A 105 -6.48 14.26 2.84
CA SER A 105 -5.77 14.96 3.91
C SER A 105 -6.22 16.43 4.01
N GLY A 106 -6.46 16.91 5.22
CA GLY A 106 -6.77 18.32 5.46
C GLY A 106 -5.56 19.26 5.45
N ILE A 107 -4.34 18.72 5.38
CA ILE A 107 -3.08 19.49 5.56
C ILE A 107 -2.06 19.26 4.45
N ALA A 108 -2.39 18.42 3.45
CA ALA A 108 -1.51 18.12 2.33
C ALA A 108 -2.34 17.72 1.10
N ASP A 109 -1.77 17.88 -0.09
CA ASP A 109 -2.37 17.44 -1.36
C ASP A 109 -2.26 15.92 -1.55
N HIS A 110 -2.92 15.17 -0.65
CA HIS A 110 -2.90 13.72 -0.63
C HIS A 110 -4.30 13.14 -0.48
N TRP A 111 -4.54 12.07 -1.24
CA TRP A 111 -5.73 11.25 -1.16
C TRP A 111 -5.35 9.79 -0.92
N MET A 112 -6.26 9.06 -0.30
CA MET A 112 -6.19 7.62 -0.13
C MET A 112 -7.47 7.04 -0.70
N VAL A 113 -7.36 6.20 -1.73
CA VAL A 113 -8.48 5.40 -2.23
C VAL A 113 -8.38 4.03 -1.56
N VAL A 114 -9.43 3.63 -0.84
CA VAL A 114 -9.47 2.33 -0.13
C VAL A 114 -10.61 1.52 -0.71
N SER A 115 -10.30 0.41 -1.36
CA SER A 115 -11.30 -0.52 -1.88
C SER A 115 -12.01 -1.27 -0.75
N ARG A 116 -13.26 -1.69 -0.99
CA ARG A 116 -13.98 -2.60 -0.08
C ARG A 116 -13.30 -3.95 0.08
N THR A 117 -12.39 -4.32 -0.82
CA THR A 117 -11.52 -5.50 -0.71
C THR A 117 -10.29 -5.27 0.18
N GLY A 118 -10.13 -4.09 0.77
CA GLY A 118 -9.03 -3.75 1.68
C GLY A 118 -7.79 -3.19 1.00
N ALA A 119 -7.66 -3.28 -0.32
CA ALA A 119 -6.56 -2.65 -1.06
C ALA A 119 -6.60 -1.12 -0.93
N TRP A 120 -5.44 -0.48 -0.85
CA TRP A 120 -5.33 0.99 -0.79
C TRP A 120 -4.36 1.56 -1.81
N VAL A 121 -4.67 2.76 -2.30
CA VAL A 121 -3.83 3.51 -3.23
C VAL A 121 -3.69 4.94 -2.71
N ARG A 122 -2.44 5.37 -2.53
CA ARG A 122 -2.11 6.75 -2.20
C ARG A 122 -1.95 7.56 -3.47
N LEU A 123 -2.61 8.70 -3.53
CA LEU A 123 -2.54 9.66 -4.64
C LEU A 123 -2.01 11.01 -4.15
N ARG A 124 -1.34 11.73 -5.04
CA ARG A 124 -0.78 13.07 -4.87
C ARG A 124 -1.45 14.04 -5.84
N LEU A 125 -1.09 15.32 -5.75
CA LEU A 125 -1.63 16.36 -6.63
C LEU A 125 -1.46 16.03 -8.12
N ASP A 126 -0.27 15.58 -8.53
CA ASP A 126 -0.01 15.22 -9.93
C ASP A 126 -0.89 14.04 -10.39
N ASP A 127 -1.15 13.09 -9.49
CA ASP A 127 -2.00 11.93 -9.78
C ASP A 127 -3.47 12.38 -9.98
N LEU A 128 -3.94 13.38 -9.22
CA LEU A 128 -5.25 14.00 -9.41
C LEU A 128 -5.34 14.72 -10.77
N ALA A 129 -4.28 15.41 -11.17
CA ALA A 129 -4.20 16.06 -12.49
C ALA A 129 -4.24 15.03 -13.63
N ASP A 130 -3.56 13.89 -13.50
CA ASP A 130 -3.65 12.78 -14.45
C ASP A 130 -5.06 12.22 -14.56
N ILE A 131 -5.71 11.94 -13.42
CA ILE A 131 -7.10 11.45 -13.39
C ILE A 131 -8.06 12.43 -14.07
N SER A 132 -7.89 13.74 -13.83
CA SER A 132 -8.74 14.78 -14.47
C SER A 132 -8.65 14.78 -16.00
N ARG A 133 -7.53 14.30 -16.55
CA ARG A 133 -7.30 14.15 -18.01
C ARG A 133 -7.70 12.78 -18.54
N GLY A 134 -8.25 11.91 -17.69
CA GLY A 134 -8.56 10.52 -18.04
C GLY A 134 -7.33 9.64 -18.19
N VAL A 135 -6.19 10.03 -17.61
CA VAL A 135 -4.94 9.26 -17.61
C VAL A 135 -4.86 8.46 -16.33
N VAL A 136 -4.43 7.19 -16.42
CA VAL A 136 -4.16 6.36 -15.24
C VAL A 136 -2.86 6.84 -14.58
N PRO A 137 -2.88 7.28 -13.31
CA PRO A 137 -1.67 7.70 -12.62
C PRO A 137 -0.67 6.56 -12.49
N ARG A 138 0.60 6.91 -12.39
CA ARG A 138 1.68 5.96 -12.13
C ARG A 138 2.30 6.26 -10.79
N SER A 139 2.66 5.21 -10.06
CA SER A 139 3.37 5.39 -8.79
C SER A 139 4.66 6.19 -8.99
N PRO A 140 5.11 6.93 -7.97
CA PRO A 140 6.44 7.53 -8.01
C PRO A 140 7.49 6.44 -8.22
N ALA A 141 8.59 6.82 -8.87
CA ALA A 141 9.81 6.02 -8.82
C ALA A 141 10.27 5.97 -7.36
N GLY A 142 10.23 4.78 -6.76
CA GLY A 142 10.72 4.51 -5.42
C GLY A 142 11.76 3.41 -5.48
N ALA A 143 12.85 3.55 -4.72
CA ALA A 143 13.79 2.46 -4.49
C ALA A 143 13.34 1.66 -3.27
N PHE A 144 13.24 0.34 -3.43
CA PHE A 144 12.77 -0.57 -2.40
C PHE A 144 13.89 -1.55 -2.04
N PRO A 145 14.36 -1.55 -0.78
CA PRO A 145 15.19 -2.63 -0.29
C PRO A 145 14.32 -3.85 0.02
N TYR A 146 14.69 -5.01 -0.51
CA TYR A 146 13.96 -6.26 -0.30
C TYR A 146 14.90 -7.44 -0.12
N ARG A 147 14.68 -8.24 0.91
CA ARG A 147 15.50 -9.44 1.16
C ARG A 147 14.94 -10.63 0.40
N LEU A 148 15.71 -11.14 -0.55
CA LEU A 148 15.32 -12.34 -1.31
C LEU A 148 15.28 -13.59 -0.41
N PRO A 149 14.31 -14.48 -0.64
CA PRO A 149 14.16 -15.71 0.14
C PRO A 149 15.30 -16.72 -0.11
N ALA A 150 15.93 -16.65 -1.29
CA ALA A 150 17.04 -17.48 -1.73
C ALA A 150 18.09 -16.64 -2.49
N ASP A 151 19.30 -17.17 -2.65
CA ASP A 151 20.34 -16.56 -3.48
C ASP A 151 19.99 -16.76 -4.97
N PRO A 152 19.91 -15.69 -5.79
CA PRO A 152 19.67 -15.78 -7.23
C PRO A 152 20.91 -16.22 -8.03
N HIS A 153 22.02 -16.54 -7.37
CA HIS A 153 23.28 -17.00 -7.98
C HIS A 153 23.87 -16.01 -9.00
N GLY A 154 23.72 -14.71 -8.71
CA GLY A 154 24.40 -13.64 -9.46
C GLY A 154 23.79 -13.25 -10.81
N LYS A 155 22.50 -13.53 -11.04
CA LYS A 155 21.77 -13.13 -12.27
C LYS A 155 20.62 -12.15 -12.05
N VAL A 156 20.52 -11.59 -10.84
CA VAL A 156 19.33 -10.81 -10.45
C VAL A 156 19.23 -9.47 -11.18
N ASP A 157 20.35 -8.95 -11.66
CA ASP A 157 20.46 -7.78 -12.52
C ASP A 157 19.91 -8.01 -13.94
N GLU A 158 19.83 -9.28 -14.39
CA GLU A 158 19.26 -9.66 -15.68
C GLU A 158 17.76 -9.95 -15.62
N TYR A 159 17.18 -10.09 -14.41
CA TYR A 159 15.78 -10.46 -14.26
C TYR A 159 14.85 -9.32 -14.67
N THR A 160 13.87 -9.64 -15.52
CA THR A 160 12.64 -8.86 -15.59
C THR A 160 11.88 -8.96 -14.27
N PHE A 161 10.96 -8.01 -14.02
CA PHE A 161 10.18 -8.06 -12.78
C PHE A 161 9.35 -9.34 -12.65
N THR A 162 8.79 -9.85 -13.75
CA THR A 162 8.08 -11.13 -13.77
C THR A 162 8.99 -12.30 -13.40
N GLU A 163 10.21 -12.36 -13.93
CA GLU A 163 11.18 -13.41 -13.60
C GLU A 163 11.59 -13.33 -12.13
N LEU A 164 11.73 -12.12 -11.58
CA LEU A 164 11.96 -11.91 -10.15
C LEU A 164 10.82 -12.47 -9.31
N LEU A 165 9.56 -12.15 -9.63
CA LEU A 165 8.38 -12.70 -8.95
C LEU A 165 8.26 -14.22 -9.09
N ALA A 166 8.59 -14.76 -10.27
CA ALA A 166 8.60 -16.19 -10.53
C ALA A 166 9.70 -16.91 -9.73
N PHE A 167 10.89 -16.31 -9.63
CA PHE A 167 11.99 -16.80 -8.79
C PHE A 167 11.59 -16.87 -7.31
N MET A 168 10.89 -15.84 -6.81
CA MET A 168 10.32 -15.86 -5.46
C MET A 168 9.10 -16.76 -5.33
N GLY A 169 8.61 -17.30 -6.45
CA GLY A 169 7.46 -18.17 -6.52
C GLY A 169 6.21 -17.47 -6.02
N VAL A 170 5.94 -16.23 -6.42
CA VAL A 170 4.75 -15.43 -6.04
C VAL A 170 4.09 -14.70 -7.21
N ALA A 171 4.46 -15.02 -8.45
CA ALA A 171 3.87 -14.41 -9.63
C ALA A 171 2.33 -14.52 -9.68
N ASP A 172 1.74 -15.57 -9.09
CA ASP A 172 0.27 -15.76 -8.97
C ASP A 172 -0.41 -14.76 -8.02
N ARG A 173 0.35 -13.98 -7.24
CA ARG A 173 -0.18 -12.98 -6.29
C ARG A 173 -0.24 -11.57 -6.85
N TYR A 174 0.36 -11.36 -8.01
CA TYR A 174 0.40 -10.09 -8.73
C TYR A 174 -0.46 -10.20 -10.01
N PRO A 175 -0.86 -9.08 -10.63
CA PRO A 175 -1.67 -9.07 -11.85
C PRO A 175 -1.09 -9.90 -13.01
N SER A 176 -1.94 -10.12 -14.02
CA SER A 176 -1.57 -10.96 -15.16
C SER A 176 -0.38 -10.40 -15.93
N LEU A 177 0.32 -11.24 -16.69
CA LEU A 177 1.48 -10.83 -17.51
C LEU A 177 1.22 -9.57 -18.36
N ASN A 178 0.00 -9.40 -18.87
CA ASN A 178 -0.37 -8.22 -19.66
C ASN A 178 -0.40 -6.94 -18.82
N ASP A 179 -0.98 -7.01 -17.62
CA ASP A 179 -1.03 -5.88 -16.68
C ASP A 179 0.36 -5.55 -16.13
N MET A 180 1.25 -6.55 -16.11
CA MET A 180 2.64 -6.42 -15.68
C MET A 180 3.54 -5.77 -16.76
N MET A 181 3.13 -5.74 -18.04
CA MET A 181 3.91 -5.07 -19.10
C MET A 181 4.00 -3.56 -18.90
N ASP A 182 3.02 -2.98 -18.20
CA ASP A 182 3.00 -1.56 -17.86
C ASP A 182 3.81 -1.23 -16.60
N ILE A 183 4.53 -2.21 -16.02
CA ILE A 183 5.40 -1.98 -14.87
C ILE A 183 6.82 -1.65 -15.35
N GLU A 184 7.31 -0.47 -14.97
CA GLU A 184 8.71 -0.10 -15.14
C GLU A 184 9.49 -0.64 -13.94
N TYR A 185 10.39 -1.58 -14.19
CA TYR A 185 11.29 -2.15 -13.18
C TYR A 185 12.73 -1.83 -13.53
N GLU A 186 13.49 -1.43 -12.52
CA GLU A 186 14.92 -1.15 -12.64
C GLU A 186 15.67 -1.84 -11.49
N PHE A 187 16.65 -2.65 -11.84
CA PHE A 187 17.63 -3.15 -10.90
C PHE A 187 18.56 -2.00 -10.46
N ILE A 188 18.77 -1.82 -9.15
CA ILE A 188 19.68 -0.80 -8.61
C ILE A 188 20.95 -1.45 -8.09
N ASP A 189 20.84 -2.34 -7.10
CA ASP A 189 21.98 -3.01 -6.48
C ASP A 189 21.58 -4.36 -5.87
N TYR A 190 22.56 -5.24 -5.68
CA TYR A 190 22.40 -6.47 -4.95
C TYR A 190 23.56 -6.68 -4.00
N TYR A 191 23.25 -6.92 -2.72
CA TYR A 191 24.21 -7.30 -1.70
C TYR A 191 24.07 -8.79 -1.34
N PRO A 192 24.86 -9.69 -1.97
CA PRO A 192 24.75 -11.13 -1.79
C PRO A 192 24.81 -11.61 -0.34
N PRO A 193 25.70 -11.09 0.55
CA PRO A 193 25.82 -11.61 1.91
C PRO A 193 24.55 -11.52 2.75
N LYS A 194 23.65 -10.57 2.45
CA LYS A 194 22.33 -10.47 3.10
C LYS A 194 21.17 -10.80 2.15
N ARG A 195 21.46 -11.16 0.90
CA ARG A 195 20.48 -11.33 -0.18
C ARG A 195 19.57 -10.11 -0.34
N LEU A 196 20.14 -8.92 -0.15
CA LEU A 196 19.38 -7.67 -0.19
C LEU A 196 19.41 -7.14 -1.63
N LEU A 197 18.26 -7.14 -2.27
CA LEU A 197 18.03 -6.52 -3.57
C LEU A 197 17.50 -5.10 -3.33
N GLU A 198 18.10 -4.13 -4.00
CA GLU A 198 17.52 -2.80 -4.18
C GLU A 198 17.06 -2.67 -5.62
N TYR A 199 15.80 -2.27 -5.80
CA TYR A 199 15.19 -2.09 -7.10
C TYR A 199 14.22 -0.91 -7.09
N SER A 200 13.98 -0.32 -8.26
CA SER A 200 12.87 0.59 -8.45
C SER A 200 11.73 -0.09 -9.20
N VAL A 201 10.50 0.24 -8.80
CA VAL A 201 9.31 -0.18 -9.53
C VAL A 201 8.33 0.98 -9.66
N ARG A 202 7.82 1.21 -10.86
CA ARG A 202 6.69 2.09 -11.13
C ARG A 202 5.56 1.29 -11.76
N ALA A 203 4.41 1.34 -11.13
CA ALA A 203 3.23 0.61 -11.57
C ALA A 203 2.07 1.57 -11.85
N PRO A 204 1.17 1.24 -12.79
CA PRO A 204 -0.09 1.94 -12.94
C PRO A 204 -0.92 1.77 -11.66
N LEU A 205 -1.48 2.89 -11.17
CA LEU A 205 -2.31 2.93 -9.97
C LEU A 205 -3.78 2.76 -10.37
N HIS A 206 -4.18 1.50 -10.55
CA HIS A 206 -5.57 1.18 -10.86
C HIS A 206 -6.45 1.41 -9.63
N ILE A 207 -7.34 2.40 -9.74
CA ILE A 207 -8.39 2.68 -8.75
C ILE A 207 -9.76 2.30 -9.33
N PRO A 208 -10.75 1.99 -8.49
CA PRO A 208 -12.12 1.74 -8.92
C PRO A 208 -12.67 2.88 -9.80
N ALA A 209 -13.48 2.52 -10.80
CA ALA A 209 -13.99 3.49 -11.78
C ALA A 209 -14.82 4.61 -11.12
N GLU A 210 -15.56 4.28 -10.06
CA GLU A 210 -16.32 5.26 -9.29
C GLU A 210 -15.43 6.30 -8.59
N ALA A 211 -14.27 5.89 -8.06
CA ALA A 211 -13.29 6.81 -7.48
C ALA A 211 -12.64 7.68 -8.55
N SER A 212 -12.26 7.09 -9.69
CA SER A 212 -11.71 7.86 -10.81
C SER A 212 -12.70 8.92 -11.30
N ALA A 213 -13.98 8.57 -11.47
CA ALA A 213 -15.01 9.50 -11.90
C ALA A 213 -15.28 10.59 -10.87
N PHE A 214 -15.27 10.25 -9.58
CA PHE A 214 -15.40 11.22 -8.50
C PHE A 214 -14.21 12.18 -8.47
N LEU A 215 -12.98 11.67 -8.46
CA LEU A 215 -11.75 12.46 -8.38
C LEU A 215 -11.58 13.38 -9.59
N ALA A 216 -11.94 12.93 -10.80
CA ALA A 216 -11.90 13.77 -11.99
C ALA A 216 -12.79 15.03 -11.83
N ARG A 217 -14.00 14.89 -11.29
CA ARG A 217 -14.88 16.03 -10.99
C ARG A 217 -14.39 16.86 -9.80
N HIS A 218 -13.85 16.19 -8.79
CA HIS A 218 -13.31 16.86 -7.60
C HIS A 218 -12.15 17.79 -7.96
N ALA A 219 -11.30 17.39 -8.91
CA ALA A 219 -10.18 18.18 -9.40
C ALA A 219 -10.59 19.56 -9.94
N GLU A 220 -11.80 19.71 -10.48
CA GLU A 220 -12.29 20.98 -11.04
C GLU A 220 -12.51 22.08 -9.99
N SER A 221 -12.79 21.69 -8.74
CA SER A 221 -13.06 22.63 -7.64
C SER A 221 -12.02 22.57 -6.52
N TYR A 222 -11.07 21.64 -6.61
CA TYR A 222 -10.03 21.48 -5.61
C TYR A 222 -9.04 22.67 -5.64
N THR A 223 -8.74 23.19 -4.46
CA THR A 223 -7.69 24.20 -4.27
C THR A 223 -6.52 23.53 -3.53
N PRO A 224 -5.32 23.48 -4.13
CA PRO A 224 -4.14 22.91 -3.48
C PRO A 224 -3.82 23.59 -2.16
N VAL A 225 -3.28 22.82 -1.22
CA VAL A 225 -2.85 23.31 0.08
C VAL A 225 -1.63 24.22 -0.11
N SER A 226 -1.82 25.52 0.10
CA SER A 226 -0.74 26.48 0.19
C SER A 226 -0.38 26.73 1.65
N PHE A 227 0.90 26.59 2.00
CA PHE A 227 1.42 27.21 3.21
C PHE A 227 1.75 28.65 2.85
N GLU A 228 1.17 29.63 3.54
CA GLU A 228 1.68 30.99 3.50
C GLU A 228 3.14 30.92 3.97
N GLU A 229 4.09 31.14 3.06
CA GLU A 229 5.48 31.34 3.45
C GLU A 229 5.51 32.53 4.42
N ASP A 230 6.13 32.34 5.58
CA ASP A 230 6.27 33.35 6.64
C ASP A 230 6.53 34.76 6.04
N ALA A 231 5.53 35.64 6.15
CA ALA A 231 5.62 37.05 5.77
C ALA A 231 6.52 37.84 6.73
#